data_AF-A0A972TF84-F1
#
_entry.id   AF-A0A972TF84-F1
#
_cell.length_a   1.000
_cell.length_b   1.000
_cell.length_c   1.000
_cell.angle_alpha   90.00
_cell.angle_beta   90.00
_cell.angle_gamma   90.00
#
_symmetry.space_group_name_H-M   'P 1'
#
loop_
_entity.id
_entity.type
_entity.pdbx_description
1 polymer ?
#
loop_
_entity_poly.entity_id
_entity_poly.type
_entity_poly.pdbx_seq_one_letter_code
_entity_poly.pdbx_strand_id
1 'polypeptide(L)'
;KISSSDVRLAKKKKVNLEITTRAGHSKTNKIVAKLALKVGAELVLNTDSHGPNDLLTGRRRDIFLKRLGLSEKEIKKIKQNSVKIINC
;
A
#
# COMPACT_ATOMS: atom_id res chain seq x y z
N LYS A 1 -11.54 10.64 5.43
CA LYS A 1 -10.63 9.84 6.30
C LYS A 1 -11.12 8.40 6.28
N ILE A 2 -10.27 7.41 6.00
CA ILE A 2 -10.66 6.00 5.96
C ILE A 2 -10.93 5.45 7.38
N SER A 3 -11.91 4.56 7.50
CA SER A 3 -12.34 3.92 8.74
C SER A 3 -12.10 2.40 8.72
N SER A 4 -12.28 1.75 9.88
CA SER A 4 -12.17 0.28 9.95
C SER A 4 -13.30 -0.44 9.19
N SER A 5 -14.49 0.18 9.07
CA SER A 5 -15.60 -0.36 8.26
C SER A 5 -15.24 -0.35 6.78
N ASP A 6 -14.61 0.72 6.28
CA ASP A 6 -14.18 0.80 4.88
C ASP A 6 -13.17 -0.29 4.55
N VAL A 7 -12.20 -0.51 5.45
CA VAL A 7 -11.17 -1.55 5.26
C VAL A 7 -11.79 -2.96 5.30
N ARG A 8 -12.76 -3.21 6.18
CA ARG A 8 -13.52 -4.48 6.20
C ARG A 8 -14.33 -4.69 4.93
N LEU A 9 -14.94 -3.63 4.42
CA LEU A 9 -15.68 -3.68 3.16
C LEU A 9 -14.76 -4.00 1.99
N ALA A 10 -13.60 -3.34 1.90
CA ALA A 10 -12.59 -3.61 0.88
C ALA A 10 -12.15 -5.09 0.91
N LYS A 11 -11.83 -5.61 2.11
CA LYS A 11 -11.52 -7.05 2.29
C LYS A 11 -12.65 -7.96 1.82
N LYS A 12 -13.90 -7.69 2.22
CA LYS A 12 -15.08 -8.48 1.83
C LYS A 12 -15.28 -8.48 0.31
N LYS A 13 -15.00 -7.35 -0.35
CA LYS A 13 -15.14 -7.16 -1.79
C LYS A 13 -13.91 -7.58 -2.59
N LYS A 14 -12.85 -8.10 -1.94
CA LYS A 14 -11.55 -8.42 -2.57
C LYS A 14 -10.95 -7.22 -3.31
N VAL A 15 -11.12 -6.02 -2.75
CA VAL A 15 -10.55 -4.77 -3.26
C VAL A 15 -9.29 -4.44 -2.46
N ASN A 16 -8.22 -4.12 -3.17
CA ASN A 16 -6.94 -3.74 -2.56
C ASN A 16 -6.98 -2.27 -2.16
N LEU A 17 -6.35 -1.94 -1.03
CA LEU A 17 -6.14 -0.57 -0.60
C LEU A 17 -4.78 -0.08 -1.08
N GLU A 18 -4.71 1.16 -1.55
CA GLU A 18 -3.49 1.76 -2.06
C GLU A 18 -2.73 2.56 -0.98
N ILE A 19 -1.42 2.42 -0.99
CA ILE A 19 -0.46 3.36 -0.40
C ILE A 19 0.24 4.09 -1.55
N THR A 20 0.34 5.41 -1.49
CA THR A 20 1.03 6.21 -2.51
C THR A 20 2.37 6.75 -2.01
N THR A 21 3.38 6.86 -2.88
CA THR A 21 4.64 7.55 -2.56
C THR A 21 4.63 9.04 -2.89
N ARG A 22 3.54 9.56 -3.46
CA ARG A 22 3.34 10.99 -3.68
C ARG A 22 3.49 11.76 -2.36
N ALA A 23 4.13 12.92 -2.43
CA ALA A 23 4.33 13.78 -1.26
C ALA A 23 2.99 14.20 -0.62
N GLY A 24 2.99 14.43 0.70
CA GLY A 24 1.80 14.86 1.44
C GLY A 24 0.95 13.74 2.06
N HIS A 25 1.15 12.48 1.67
CA HIS A 25 0.32 11.36 2.14
C HIS A 25 0.92 10.52 3.28
N SER A 26 2.10 10.90 3.80
CA SER A 26 2.84 10.08 4.78
C SER A 26 2.04 9.72 6.03
N LYS A 27 1.24 10.65 6.57
CA LYS A 27 0.35 10.40 7.73
C LYS A 27 -0.78 9.45 7.37
N THR A 28 -1.42 9.66 6.22
CA THR A 28 -2.53 8.83 5.74
C THR A 28 -2.06 7.41 5.43
N ASN A 29 -0.89 7.25 4.80
CA ASN A 29 -0.29 5.96 4.50
C ASN A 29 -0.08 5.10 5.74
N LYS A 30 0.40 5.69 6.84
CA LYS A 30 0.55 4.97 8.12
C LYS A 30 -0.80 4.48 8.66
N ILE A 31 -1.85 5.29 8.54
CA ILE A 31 -3.20 4.93 8.99
C ILE A 31 -3.77 3.80 8.13
N VAL A 32 -3.66 3.91 6.80
CA VAL A 32 -4.11 2.88 5.85
C VAL A 32 -3.39 1.57 6.10
N ALA A 33 -2.06 1.59 6.19
CA ALA A 33 -1.24 0.41 6.46
C ALA A 33 -1.66 -0.26 7.79
N LYS A 34 -1.72 0.50 8.88
CA LYS A 34 -2.10 -0.03 10.20
C LYS A 34 -3.49 -0.67 10.21
N LEU A 35 -4.48 -0.02 9.58
CA LEU A 35 -5.84 -0.55 9.52
C LEU A 35 -5.94 -1.79 8.62
N ALA A 36 -5.28 -1.76 7.46
CA ALA A 36 -5.26 -2.89 6.54
C ALA A 36 -4.63 -4.12 7.18
N LEU A 37 -3.49 -3.96 7.88
CA LEU A 37 -2.85 -5.05 8.62
C LEU A 37 -3.75 -5.59 9.73
N LYS A 38 -4.36 -4.70 10.53
CA LYS A 38 -5.26 -5.10 11.63
C LYS A 38 -6.47 -5.90 11.13
N VAL A 39 -7.04 -5.54 9.98
CA VAL A 39 -8.22 -6.20 9.41
C VAL A 39 -7.85 -7.40 8.53
N GLY A 40 -6.59 -7.45 8.06
CA GLY A 40 -6.12 -8.39 7.06
C GLY A 40 -6.64 -8.08 5.65
N ALA A 41 -6.79 -6.79 5.31
CA ALA A 41 -7.07 -6.35 3.94
C ALA A 41 -5.78 -6.31 3.12
N GLU A 42 -5.90 -6.47 1.81
CA GLU A 42 -4.75 -6.46 0.92
C GLU A 42 -4.34 -5.02 0.56
N LEU A 43 -3.03 -4.83 0.43
CA LEU A 43 -2.41 -3.55 0.11
C LEU A 43 -1.68 -3.63 -1.24
N VAL A 44 -1.64 -2.50 -1.94
CA VAL A 44 -0.76 -2.24 -3.08
C VAL A 44 -0.03 -0.92 -2.87
N LEU A 45 1.06 -0.73 -3.61
CA LEU A 45 1.79 0.54 -3.65
C LEU A 45 1.72 1.12 -5.06
N ASN A 46 1.42 2.40 -5.16
CA ASN A 46 1.54 3.18 -6.39
C ASN A 46 2.44 4.40 -6.14
N THR A 47 3.02 4.95 -7.20
CA THR A 47 3.80 6.19 -7.13
C THR A 47 2.97 7.43 -7.39
N ASP A 48 1.85 7.29 -8.12
CA ASP A 48 1.01 8.41 -8.59
C ASP A 48 1.87 9.49 -9.28
N SER A 49 2.72 9.03 -10.20
CA SER A 49 3.80 9.84 -10.75
C SER A 49 3.30 10.89 -11.74
N HIS A 50 3.65 12.15 -11.51
CA HIS A 50 3.43 13.27 -12.43
C HIS A 50 4.73 13.71 -13.12
N GLY A 51 5.88 13.17 -12.71
CA GLY A 51 7.15 13.37 -13.38
C GLY A 51 8.21 12.33 -13.02
N PRO A 52 9.39 12.37 -13.67
CA PRO A 52 10.43 11.35 -13.51
C PRO A 52 10.93 11.20 -12.06
N ASN A 53 10.90 12.29 -11.29
CA ASN A 53 11.34 12.29 -9.89
C ASN A 53 10.40 11.53 -8.94
N ASP A 54 9.16 11.25 -9.35
CA ASP A 54 8.21 10.45 -8.58
C ASP A 54 8.47 8.93 -8.73
N LEU A 55 9.27 8.51 -9.71
CA LEU A 55 9.57 7.11 -9.96
C LEU A 55 10.50 6.53 -8.89
N LEU A 56 10.28 5.26 -8.56
CA LEU A 56 11.02 4.56 -7.52
C LEU A 56 11.88 3.44 -8.09
N THR A 57 13.09 3.34 -7.56
CA THR A 57 13.84 2.09 -7.64
C THR A 57 13.27 1.07 -6.65
N GLY A 58 13.51 -0.22 -6.90
CA GLY A 58 13.10 -1.29 -5.98
C GLY A 58 13.62 -1.10 -4.55
N ARG A 59 14.84 -0.55 -4.39
CA ARG A 59 15.41 -0.21 -3.09
C ARG A 59 14.65 0.91 -2.39
N ARG A 60 14.32 2.00 -3.11
CA ARG A 60 13.58 3.13 -2.55
C ARG A 60 12.16 2.73 -2.13
N ARG A 61 11.49 1.91 -2.94
CA ARG A 61 10.20 1.29 -2.60
C ARG A 61 10.26 0.55 -1.26
N ASP A 62 11.25 -0.33 -1.10
CA ASP A 62 11.32 -1.19 0.08
C ASP A 62 11.65 -0.37 1.34
N ILE A 63 12.54 0.63 1.24
CA ILE A 63 12.81 1.59 2.32
C ILE A 63 11.54 2.36 2.70
N PHE A 64 10.78 2.85 1.71
CA PHE A 64 9.54 3.59 1.94
C PHE A 64 8.52 2.74 2.70
N LEU A 65 8.27 1.50 2.27
CA LEU A 65 7.33 0.60 2.93
C LEU A 65 7.80 0.21 4.34
N LYS A 66 9.10 -0.03 4.55
CA LYS A 66 9.67 -0.27 5.89
C LYS A 66 9.41 0.90 6.84
N ARG A 67 9.50 2.15 6.37
CA ARG A 67 9.20 3.37 7.17
C ARG A 67 7.72 3.48 7.59
N LEU A 68 6.83 2.72 6.96
CA LEU A 68 5.42 2.61 7.37
C LEU A 68 5.18 1.52 8.43
N GLY A 69 6.24 0.80 8.83
CA GLY A 69 6.16 -0.29 9.82
C GLY A 69 5.84 -1.66 9.21
N LEU A 70 5.99 -1.81 7.88
CA LEU A 70 5.74 -3.07 7.20
C LEU A 70 6.97 -3.99 7.28
N SER A 71 6.73 -5.24 7.66
CA SER A 71 7.69 -6.34 7.64
C SER A 71 8.05 -6.76 6.22
N GLU A 72 9.15 -7.50 6.05
CA GLU A 72 9.58 -7.98 4.74
C GLU A 72 8.55 -8.93 4.10
N LYS A 73 7.85 -9.72 4.92
CA LYS A 73 6.76 -10.59 4.49
C LYS A 73 5.59 -9.78 3.92
N GLU A 74 5.19 -8.71 4.59
CA GLU A 74 4.12 -7.83 4.13
C GLU A 74 4.52 -7.07 2.87
N ILE A 75 5.76 -6.57 2.80
CA ILE A 75 6.31 -5.93 1.61
C ILE A 75 6.32 -6.89 0.42
N LYS A 76 6.74 -8.15 0.62
CA LYS A 76 6.67 -9.19 -0.43
C LYS A 76 5.22 -9.41 -0.87
N LYS A 77 4.27 -9.47 0.07
CA LYS A 77 2.84 -9.63 -0.24
C LYS A 77 2.30 -8.45 -1.04
N ILE A 78 2.65 -7.20 -0.71
CA ILE A 78 2.26 -6.00 -1.47
C ILE A 78 2.72 -6.07 -2.93
N LYS A 79 3.96 -6.51 -3.17
CA LYS A 79 4.49 -6.71 -4.53
C LYS A 79 3.70 -7.78 -5.27
N GLN A 80 3.42 -8.91 -4.61
CA GLN A 80 2.63 -9.99 -5.20
C GLN A 80 1.19 -9.55 -5.52
N ASN A 81 0.56 -8.78 -4.64
CA ASN A 81 -0.79 -8.24 -4.87
C ASN A 81 -0.83 -7.36 -6.11
N SER A 82 0.22 -6.57 -6.34
CA SER A 82 0.32 -5.70 -7.53
C SER A 82 0.41 -6.54 -8.82
N VAL A 83 1.19 -7.62 -8.80
CA VAL A 83 1.27 -8.58 -9.93
C VAL A 83 -0.05 -9.29 -10.17
N LYS A 84 -0.74 -9.71 -9.09
CA LYS A 84 -2.03 -10.40 -9.20
C LYS A 84 -3.08 -9.56 -9.93
N ILE A 85 -3.13 -8.24 -9.69
CA ILE A 85 -4.10 -7.34 -10.35
C ILE A 85 -4.02 -7.42 -11.88
N ILE A 86 -2.81 -7.57 -12.43
CA ILE A 86 -2.59 -7.61 -13.88
C ILE A 86 -2.91 -9.00 -14.45
N ASN A 87 -2.77 -10.05 -13.63
CA ASN A 87 -2.93 -11.45 -14.05
C ASN A 87 -4.33 -12.01 -13.70
N CYS A 88 -5.31 -11.13 -13.46
CA CYS A 88 -6.69 -11.49 -13.16
C CYS A 88 -7.53 -11.72 -14.42
#